data_AF-A0A7C2N4I8-F1
#
_entry.id   AF-A0A7C2N4I8-F1
#
_cell.length_a   1.000
_cell.length_b   1.000
_cell.length_c   1.000
_cell.angle_alpha   90.00
_cell.angle_beta   90.00
_cell.angle_gamma   90.00
#
_symmetry.space_group_name_H-M   'P 1'
#
loop_
_entity.id
_entity.type
_entity.pdbx_description
1 polymer ?
#
loop_
_entity_poly.entity_id
_entity_poly.type
_entity_poly.pdbx_seq_one_letter_code
_entity_poly.pdbx_strand_id
1 'polypeptide(L)'
;MGHYSRMGMSRGVSHGLMNDLFRASLPYLLVILLAAIIEWAFGWARLLAPWAEVSLGGLLVAVALMFASYVLRAWRVADHFCLRGRFGAVLSLNLQHNLWNNLLPMRAGELSFPILMRQRFGTDPANALAGLFWIRLVDAQVLAALALGSLLWLAKVEALALGLVVLALVAPFVFWLVRGWLARWVDEASGFNAGELPAASPSPRPSPSGRGGKVAAVLRKVLAGLPRDAAHFARGVLLTWANWLVKLAALAWVLR
;
A
#
# COMPACT_ATOMS: atom_id res chain seq x y z
N MET A 1 49.17 17.85 -51.29
CA MET A 1 48.55 18.94 -50.51
C MET A 1 47.08 18.96 -50.90
N GLY A 2 46.12 18.42 -50.15
CA GLY A 2 45.94 18.42 -48.71
C GLY A 2 44.70 19.28 -48.43
N HIS A 3 43.50 18.72 -48.55
CA HIS A 3 42.25 19.30 -48.04
C HIS A 3 41.15 18.22 -48.07
N TYR A 4 40.14 18.37 -47.21
CA TYR A 4 38.99 17.49 -46.97
C TYR A 4 39.18 16.34 -45.97
N SER A 5 39.10 16.66 -44.66
CA SER A 5 38.40 15.83 -43.66
C SER A 5 38.40 16.51 -42.29
N ARG A 6 37.49 17.46 -42.06
CA ARG A 6 37.15 17.95 -40.70
C ARG A 6 35.88 18.81 -40.69
N MET A 7 34.72 18.27 -41.06
CA MET A 7 33.46 19.05 -40.92
C MET A 7 32.18 18.24 -40.71
N GLY A 8 32.28 16.98 -40.24
CA GLY A 8 31.11 16.11 -40.02
C GLY A 8 30.72 15.86 -38.55
N MET A 9 31.61 16.09 -37.57
CA MET A 9 31.40 15.63 -36.19
C MET A 9 30.76 16.64 -35.22
N SER A 10 30.62 17.92 -35.59
CA SER A 10 30.18 18.96 -34.64
C SER A 10 28.65 19.07 -34.47
N ARG A 11 27.85 18.80 -35.52
CA ARG A 11 26.38 18.97 -35.47
C ARG A 11 25.65 17.88 -34.67
N GLY A 12 26.14 16.64 -34.67
CA GLY A 12 25.50 15.53 -33.94
C GLY A 12 25.68 15.61 -32.42
N VAL A 13 26.84 16.10 -31.96
CA VAL A 13 27.16 16.23 -30.52
C VAL A 13 26.37 17.38 -29.89
N SER A 14 26.19 18.49 -30.60
CA SER A 14 25.44 19.65 -30.12
C SER A 14 23.95 19.32 -29.87
N HIS A 15 23.32 18.56 -30.78
CA HIS A 15 21.92 18.16 -30.64
C HIS A 15 21.67 17.18 -29.48
N GLY A 16 22.62 16.28 -29.20
CA GLY A 16 22.56 15.36 -28.06
C GLY A 16 22.69 16.07 -26.72
N LEU A 17 23.67 16.98 -26.60
CA LEU A 17 23.88 17.80 -25.40
C LEU A 17 22.65 18.65 -25.08
N MET A 18 22.02 19.26 -26.09
CA MET A 18 20.83 20.09 -25.89
C MET A 18 19.63 19.28 -25.36
N ASN A 19 19.46 18.03 -25.83
CA ASN A 19 18.41 17.13 -25.33
C ASN A 19 18.69 16.65 -23.89
N ASP A 20 19.95 16.39 -23.54
CA ASP A 20 20.34 15.99 -22.19
C ASP A 20 20.20 17.15 -21.19
N LEU A 21 20.59 18.37 -21.58
CA LEU A 21 20.35 19.60 -20.81
C LEU A 21 18.85 19.87 -20.64
N PHE A 22 18.04 19.67 -21.68
CA PHE A 22 16.59 19.83 -21.59
C PHE A 22 15.97 18.82 -20.62
N ARG A 23 16.35 17.54 -20.68
CA ARG A 23 15.89 16.50 -19.75
C ARG A 23 16.34 16.77 -18.31
N ALA A 24 17.55 17.27 -18.12
CA ALA A 24 18.08 17.63 -16.81
C ALA A 24 17.39 18.88 -16.21
N SER A 25 17.01 19.85 -17.03
CA SER A 25 16.36 21.11 -16.60
C SER A 25 14.84 20.99 -16.42
N LEU A 26 14.19 20.05 -17.10
CA LEU A 26 12.75 19.78 -17.00
C LEU A 26 12.21 19.67 -15.56
N PRO A 27 12.79 18.88 -14.62
CA PRO A 27 12.28 18.80 -13.25
C PRO A 27 12.36 20.14 -12.52
N TYR A 28 13.42 20.92 -12.73
CA TYR A 28 13.56 22.24 -12.12
C TYR A 28 12.53 23.21 -12.67
N LEU A 29 12.30 23.20 -13.99
CA LEU A 29 11.25 24.00 -14.62
C LEU A 29 9.86 23.64 -14.08
N LEU A 30 9.57 22.34 -13.87
CA LEU A 30 8.32 21.90 -13.27
C LEU A 30 8.18 22.37 -11.82
N VAL A 31 9.24 22.32 -11.02
CA VAL A 31 9.24 22.82 -9.63
C VAL A 31 9.02 24.34 -9.60
N ILE A 32 9.71 25.09 -10.46
CA ILE A 32 9.55 26.56 -10.56
C ILE A 32 8.13 26.90 -11.01
N LEU A 33 7.61 26.22 -12.03
CA LEU A 33 6.24 26.41 -12.50
C LEU A 33 5.23 26.10 -11.40
N LEU A 34 5.41 25.00 -10.66
CA LEU A 34 4.57 24.65 -9.52
C LEU A 34 4.62 25.74 -8.44
N ALA A 35 5.80 26.25 -8.10
CA ALA A 35 5.96 27.31 -7.11
C ALA A 35 5.29 28.62 -7.55
N ALA A 36 5.38 28.97 -8.84
CA ALA A 36 4.71 30.13 -9.41
C ALA A 36 3.18 29.96 -9.41
N ILE A 37 2.67 28.76 -9.72
CA ILE A 37 1.24 28.45 -9.63
C ILE A 37 0.76 28.57 -8.18
N ILE A 38 1.53 28.07 -7.21
CA ILE A 38 1.20 28.16 -5.78
C ILE A 38 1.14 29.62 -5.33
N GLU A 39 2.12 30.44 -5.71
CA GLU A 39 2.11 31.88 -5.40
C GLU A 39 0.91 32.58 -6.03
N TRP A 40 0.64 32.31 -7.32
CA TRP A 40 -0.48 32.93 -8.03
C TRP A 40 -1.85 32.51 -7.49
N ALA A 41 -2.03 31.24 -7.14
CA ALA A 41 -3.32 30.71 -6.71
C ALA A 41 -3.62 30.96 -5.22
N PHE A 42 -2.61 30.90 -4.36
CA PHE A 42 -2.78 30.94 -2.90
C PHE A 42 -1.95 32.03 -2.20
N GLY A 43 -0.76 32.34 -2.72
CA GLY A 43 0.22 33.23 -2.10
C GLY A 43 0.97 32.57 -0.94
N TRP A 44 2.31 32.54 -1.01
CA TRP A 44 3.16 31.90 -0.01
C TRP A 44 2.94 32.47 1.40
N ALA A 45 2.72 33.77 1.53
CA ALA A 45 2.47 34.40 2.82
C ALA A 45 1.21 33.84 3.51
N ARG A 46 0.12 33.61 2.75
CA ARG A 46 -1.12 33.05 3.29
C ARG A 46 -0.99 31.56 3.61
N LEU A 47 -0.23 30.83 2.79
CA LEU A 47 0.05 29.40 3.03
C LEU A 47 0.94 29.17 4.25
N LEU A 48 1.87 30.09 4.52
CA LEU A 48 2.81 29.98 5.63
C LEU A 48 2.30 30.60 6.93
N ALA A 49 1.36 31.55 6.87
CA ALA A 49 0.80 32.21 8.05
C ALA A 49 0.32 31.23 9.15
N PRO A 50 -0.40 30.13 8.84
CA PRO A 50 -0.85 29.19 9.86
C PRO A 50 0.30 28.53 10.64
N TRP A 51 1.48 28.37 10.04
CA TRP A 51 2.64 27.76 10.69
C TRP A 51 3.18 28.60 11.85
N ALA A 52 2.95 29.91 11.83
CA ALA A 52 3.32 30.80 12.94
C ALA A 52 2.39 30.63 14.15
N GLU A 53 1.18 30.11 13.94
CA GLU A 53 0.15 29.95 14.98
C GLU A 53 0.13 28.52 15.57
N VAL A 54 0.87 27.58 14.97
CA VAL A 54 0.96 26.20 15.48
C VAL A 54 1.66 26.19 16.83
N SER A 55 0.89 25.88 17.89
CA SER A 55 1.45 25.69 19.23
C SER A 55 2.42 24.49 19.28
N LEU A 56 3.49 24.62 20.07
CA LEU A 56 4.43 23.51 20.31
C LEU A 56 3.71 22.28 20.89
N GLY A 57 2.72 22.49 21.77
CA GLY A 57 1.91 21.41 22.33
C GLY A 57 1.12 20.66 21.25
N GLY A 58 0.47 21.39 20.33
CA GLY A 58 -0.24 20.80 19.19
C GLY A 58 0.68 20.02 18.27
N LEU A 59 1.88 20.54 17.99
CA LEU A 59 2.90 19.84 17.21
C LEU A 59 3.33 18.53 17.88
N LEU A 60 3.60 18.54 19.19
CA LEU A 60 3.97 17.34 19.94
C LEU A 60 2.86 16.28 19.93
N VAL A 61 1.60 16.69 20.08
CA VAL A 61 0.45 15.77 19.98
C VAL A 61 0.35 15.17 18.58
N ALA A 62 0.49 15.98 17.52
CA ALA A 62 0.45 15.50 16.14
C ALA A 62 1.59 14.51 15.86
N VAL A 63 2.81 14.81 16.31
CA VAL A 63 3.97 13.91 16.19
C VAL A 63 3.73 12.62 16.98
N ALA A 64 3.19 12.70 18.19
CA ALA A 64 2.88 11.53 19.01
C ALA A 64 1.83 10.63 18.36
N LEU A 65 0.75 11.20 17.81
CA LEU A 65 -0.29 10.45 17.09
C LEU A 65 0.26 9.81 15.79
N MET A 66 1.09 10.53 15.05
CA MET A 66 1.78 9.99 13.87
C MET A 66 2.71 8.82 14.25
N PHE A 67 3.47 8.96 15.34
CA PHE A 67 4.32 7.89 15.84
C PHE A 67 3.50 6.68 16.31
N ALA A 68 2.41 6.91 17.05
CA ALA A 68 1.49 5.87 17.46
C ALA A 68 0.91 5.10 16.25
N SER A 69 0.59 5.79 15.15
CA SER A 69 0.19 5.15 13.90
C SER A 69 1.28 4.22 13.35
N TYR A 70 2.55 4.63 13.38
CA TYR A 70 3.66 3.75 12.96
C TYR A 70 3.83 2.55 13.88
N VAL A 71 3.67 2.72 15.19
CA VAL A 71 3.71 1.63 16.18
C VAL A 71 2.58 0.62 15.92
N LEU A 72 1.34 1.08 15.75
CA LEU A 72 0.19 0.22 15.44
C LEU A 72 0.39 -0.54 14.12
N ARG A 73 0.92 0.14 13.09
CA ARG A 73 1.21 -0.49 11.81
C ARG A 73 2.30 -1.54 11.92
N ALA A 74 3.36 -1.28 12.69
CA ALA A 74 4.41 -2.26 12.96
C ALA A 74 3.88 -3.45 13.76
N TRP A 75 3.03 -3.22 14.76
CA TRP A 75 2.40 -4.27 15.55
C TRP A 75 1.54 -5.18 14.67
N ARG A 76 0.70 -4.60 13.80
CA ARG A 76 -0.12 -5.35 12.84
C ARG A 76 0.72 -6.27 11.95
N VAL A 77 1.86 -5.78 11.44
CA VAL A 77 2.78 -6.60 10.62
C VAL A 77 3.44 -7.70 11.46
N ALA A 78 3.90 -7.37 12.67
CA ALA A 78 4.52 -8.34 13.57
C ALA A 78 3.55 -9.47 13.96
N ASP A 79 2.29 -9.14 14.21
CA ASP A 79 1.23 -10.10 14.53
C ASP A 79 0.90 -10.98 13.30
N HIS A 80 0.70 -10.37 12.13
CA HIS A 80 0.38 -11.09 10.89
C HIS A 80 1.46 -12.11 10.49
N PHE A 81 2.75 -11.75 10.59
CA PHE A 81 3.87 -12.64 10.26
C PHE A 81 4.44 -13.40 11.47
N CYS A 82 3.81 -13.31 12.66
CA CYS A 82 4.26 -13.96 13.89
C CYS A 82 5.72 -13.65 14.29
N LEU A 83 6.19 -12.43 14.02
CA LEU A 83 7.57 -11.98 14.28
C LEU A 83 7.76 -11.54 15.74
N ARG A 84 7.45 -12.44 16.69
CA ARG A 84 7.56 -12.19 18.14
C ARG A 84 9.02 -11.95 18.55
N GLY A 85 9.23 -11.00 19.47
CA GLY A 85 10.55 -10.65 19.99
C GLY A 85 11.43 -9.78 19.05
N ARG A 86 10.97 -9.49 17.82
CA ARG A 86 11.70 -8.64 16.85
C ARG A 86 10.99 -7.33 16.54
N PHE A 87 10.18 -6.81 17.47
CA PHE A 87 9.35 -5.63 17.23
C PHE A 87 10.16 -4.41 16.76
N GLY A 88 11.32 -4.13 17.36
CA GLY A 88 12.18 -3.03 16.93
C GLY A 88 12.65 -3.17 15.48
N ALA A 89 12.97 -4.38 15.03
CA ALA A 89 13.33 -4.64 13.64
C ALA A 89 12.12 -4.48 12.70
N VAL A 90 10.92 -4.87 13.13
CA VAL A 90 9.68 -4.69 12.36
C VAL A 90 9.30 -3.21 12.27
N LEU A 91 9.45 -2.45 13.37
CA LEU A 91 9.24 -1.01 13.39
C LEU A 91 10.22 -0.30 12.47
N SER A 92 11.50 -0.65 12.54
CA SER A 92 12.54 -0.12 11.64
C SER A 92 12.25 -0.43 10.17
N LEU A 93 11.82 -1.67 9.87
CA LEU A 93 11.38 -2.06 8.53
C LEU A 93 10.18 -1.21 8.08
N ASN A 94 9.20 -0.99 8.95
CA ASN A 94 8.02 -0.20 8.63
C ASN A 94 8.37 1.26 8.32
N LEU A 95 9.22 1.87 9.14
CA LEU A 95 9.70 3.24 8.92
C LEU A 95 10.48 3.36 7.61
N GLN A 96 11.40 2.43 7.34
CA GLN A 96 12.13 2.39 6.07
C GLN A 96 11.20 2.20 4.87
N HIS A 97 10.22 1.30 4.98
CA HIS A 97 9.22 1.11 3.94
C HIS A 97 8.41 2.38 3.67
N ASN A 98 7.93 3.07 4.71
CA ASN A 98 7.22 4.35 4.53
C ASN A 98 8.11 5.42 3.91
N LEU A 99 9.38 5.49 4.33
CA LEU A 99 10.37 6.39 3.74
C LEU A 99 10.53 6.12 2.24
N TRP A 100 10.76 4.87 1.85
CA TRP A 100 10.90 4.47 0.45
C TRP A 100 9.62 4.71 -0.36
N ASN A 101 8.45 4.54 0.27
CA ASN A 101 7.18 4.83 -0.38
C ASN A 101 6.97 6.32 -0.68
N ASN A 102 7.61 7.21 0.07
CA ASN A 102 7.55 8.65 -0.17
C ASN A 102 8.69 9.15 -1.07
N LEU A 103 9.86 8.51 -1.05
CA LEU A 103 11.03 8.94 -1.82
C LEU A 103 11.11 8.35 -3.23
N LEU A 104 10.63 7.11 -3.43
CA LEU A 104 10.79 6.43 -4.71
C LEU A 104 9.68 6.84 -5.70
N PRO A 105 10.03 7.19 -6.96
CA PRO A 105 9.06 7.48 -7.99
C PRO A 105 8.25 6.22 -8.37
N MET A 106 7.04 6.43 -8.92
CA MET A 106 6.17 5.38 -9.46
C MET A 106 5.76 4.27 -8.48
N ARG A 107 5.43 4.58 -7.21
CA ARG A 107 4.98 3.61 -6.18
C ARG A 107 5.90 2.38 -6.03
N ALA A 108 7.15 2.46 -6.50
CA ALA A 108 8.15 1.40 -6.39
C ALA A 108 8.46 1.05 -4.92
N GLY A 109 8.12 1.95 -4.00
CA GLY A 109 8.17 1.71 -2.56
C GLY A 109 7.37 0.50 -2.09
N GLU A 110 6.35 0.02 -2.81
CA GLU A 110 5.63 -1.20 -2.41
C GLU A 110 6.50 -2.47 -2.47
N LEU A 111 7.45 -2.52 -3.42
CA LEU A 111 8.40 -3.63 -3.54
C LEU A 111 9.45 -3.66 -2.43
N SER A 112 9.66 -2.53 -1.74
CA SER A 112 10.63 -2.50 -0.63
C SER A 112 10.23 -3.42 0.51
N PHE A 113 8.92 -3.65 0.74
CA PHE A 113 8.45 -4.49 1.83
C PHE A 113 8.83 -5.98 1.64
N PRO A 114 8.47 -6.67 0.54
CA PRO A 114 8.90 -8.06 0.32
C PRO A 114 10.42 -8.24 0.33
N ILE A 115 11.17 -7.28 -0.18
CA ILE A 115 12.64 -7.32 -0.20
C ILE A 115 13.19 -7.25 1.23
N LEU A 116 12.74 -6.28 2.02
CA LEU A 116 13.18 -6.11 3.41
C LEU A 116 12.75 -7.28 4.30
N MET A 117 11.58 -7.86 4.04
CA MET A 117 11.09 -9.06 4.73
C MET A 117 11.99 -10.28 4.48
N ARG A 118 12.43 -10.48 3.23
CA ARG A 118 13.40 -11.53 2.89
C ARG A 118 14.74 -11.29 3.57
N GLN A 119 15.27 -10.06 3.50
CA GLN A 119 16.60 -9.72 4.00
C GLN A 119 16.71 -9.78 5.54
N ARG A 120 15.71 -9.26 6.26
CA ARG A 120 15.75 -9.14 7.73
C ARG A 120 15.11 -10.31 8.47
N PHE A 121 14.16 -11.01 7.83
CA PHE A 121 13.35 -12.04 8.48
C PHE A 121 13.35 -13.38 7.74
N GLY A 122 14.02 -13.50 6.59
CA GLY A 122 14.05 -14.75 5.82
C GLY A 122 12.67 -15.18 5.30
N THR A 123 11.69 -14.28 5.29
CA THR A 123 10.33 -14.60 4.81
C THR A 123 10.31 -14.68 3.29
N ASP A 124 9.61 -15.68 2.76
CA ASP A 124 9.39 -15.80 1.32
C ASP A 124 8.74 -14.53 0.74
N PRO A 125 9.32 -13.88 -0.30
CA PRO A 125 8.77 -12.67 -0.89
C PRO A 125 7.33 -12.80 -1.39
N ALA A 126 6.93 -13.98 -1.88
CA ALA A 126 5.57 -14.18 -2.37
C ALA A 126 4.56 -14.18 -1.22
N ASN A 127 4.88 -14.85 -0.10
CA ASN A 127 4.08 -14.77 1.12
C ASN A 127 4.04 -13.34 1.70
N ALA A 128 5.19 -12.65 1.73
CA ALA A 128 5.25 -11.25 2.20
C ALA A 128 4.37 -10.32 1.34
N LEU A 129 4.37 -10.50 0.02
CA LEU A 129 3.54 -9.76 -0.91
C LEU A 129 2.04 -10.06 -0.72
N ALA A 130 1.68 -11.33 -0.54
CA ALA A 130 0.30 -11.74 -0.29
C ALA A 130 -0.24 -11.15 1.03
N GLY A 131 0.55 -11.23 2.11
CA GLY A 131 0.18 -10.61 3.39
C GLY A 131 0.09 -9.09 3.31
N LEU A 132 1.00 -8.44 2.57
CA LEU A 132 0.93 -7.00 2.32
C LEU A 132 -0.35 -6.64 1.56
N PHE A 133 -0.68 -7.38 0.50
CA PHE A 133 -1.90 -7.17 -0.28
C PHE A 133 -3.14 -7.29 0.61
N TRP A 134 -3.22 -8.33 1.45
CA TRP A 134 -4.31 -8.50 2.41
C TRP A 134 -4.45 -7.30 3.33
N ILE A 135 -3.34 -6.86 3.94
CA ILE A 135 -3.32 -5.69 4.82
C ILE A 135 -3.81 -4.43 4.07
N ARG A 136 -3.38 -4.23 2.83
CA ARG A 136 -3.76 -3.08 2.01
C ARG A 136 -5.21 -3.14 1.56
N LEU A 137 -5.76 -4.32 1.32
CA LEU A 137 -7.16 -4.51 0.97
C LEU A 137 -8.08 -4.10 2.14
N VAL A 138 -7.73 -4.51 3.37
CA VAL A 138 -8.45 -4.09 4.57
C VAL A 138 -8.31 -2.58 4.79
N ASP A 139 -7.12 -2.00 4.58
CA ASP A 139 -6.92 -0.54 4.62
C ASP A 139 -7.82 0.20 3.61
N ALA A 140 -7.90 -0.30 2.36
CA ALA A 140 -8.71 0.30 1.30
C ALA A 140 -10.21 0.22 1.60
N GLN A 141 -10.68 -0.92 2.13
CA GLN A 141 -12.05 -1.10 2.64
C GLN A 141 -12.40 -0.06 3.71
N VAL A 142 -11.56 0.09 4.73
CA VAL A 142 -11.82 1.05 5.83
C VAL A 142 -11.82 2.47 5.28
N LEU A 143 -10.87 2.81 4.42
CA LEU A 143 -10.83 4.11 3.75
C LEU A 143 -12.08 4.38 2.91
N ALA A 144 -12.51 3.42 2.09
CA ALA A 144 -13.69 3.56 1.25
C ALA A 144 -14.94 3.78 2.09
N ALA A 145 -15.09 3.04 3.19
CA ALA A 145 -16.21 3.20 4.12
C ALA A 145 -16.22 4.57 4.80
N LEU A 146 -15.06 5.03 5.27
CA LEU A 146 -14.93 6.34 5.91
C LEU A 146 -15.17 7.48 4.90
N ALA A 147 -14.61 7.39 3.70
CA ALA A 147 -14.77 8.41 2.66
C ALA A 147 -16.23 8.49 2.17
N LEU A 148 -16.82 7.36 1.78
CA LEU A 148 -18.20 7.32 1.28
C LEU A 148 -19.19 7.59 2.40
N GLY A 149 -18.96 7.05 3.60
CA GLY A 149 -19.77 7.34 4.79
C GLY A 149 -19.79 8.83 5.12
N SER A 150 -18.62 9.50 5.08
CA SER A 150 -18.54 10.95 5.29
C SER A 150 -19.28 11.75 4.22
N LEU A 151 -19.21 11.32 2.96
CA LEU A 151 -19.92 11.98 1.86
C LEU A 151 -21.45 11.84 1.99
N LEU A 152 -21.93 10.66 2.35
CA LEU A 152 -23.35 10.40 2.58
C LEU A 152 -23.89 11.14 3.80
N TRP A 153 -23.06 11.28 4.84
CA TRP A 153 -23.36 12.11 6.00
C TRP A 153 -23.58 13.57 5.58
N LEU A 154 -22.68 14.13 4.76
CA LEU A 154 -22.82 15.48 4.23
C LEU A 154 -24.05 15.64 3.32
N ALA A 155 -24.43 14.59 2.60
CA ALA A 155 -25.64 14.53 1.80
C ALA A 155 -26.94 14.32 2.61
N LYS A 156 -26.86 14.30 3.95
CA LYS A 156 -27.98 14.06 4.89
C LYS A 156 -28.66 12.70 4.74
N VAL A 157 -27.94 11.69 4.22
CA VAL A 157 -28.40 10.30 4.15
C VAL A 157 -27.72 9.46 5.24
N GLU A 158 -27.93 9.86 6.49
CA GLU A 158 -27.18 9.37 7.66
C GLU A 158 -27.36 7.87 7.90
N ALA A 159 -28.57 7.33 7.68
CA ALA A 159 -28.84 5.90 7.87
C ALA A 159 -28.00 5.03 6.93
N LEU A 160 -27.83 5.45 5.66
CA LEU A 160 -26.98 4.73 4.70
C LEU A 160 -25.50 4.92 5.03
N ALA A 161 -25.09 6.11 5.48
CA ALA A 161 -23.73 6.36 5.94
C ALA A 161 -23.33 5.41 7.09
N LEU A 162 -24.18 5.31 8.11
CA LEU A 162 -23.99 4.39 9.23
C LEU A 162 -24.04 2.93 8.77
N GLY A 163 -24.99 2.58 7.91
CA GLY A 163 -25.09 1.25 7.32
C GLY A 163 -23.82 0.81 6.61
N LEU A 164 -23.18 1.70 5.84
CA LEU A 164 -21.91 1.41 5.16
C LEU A 164 -20.74 1.23 6.13
N VAL A 165 -20.65 2.05 7.18
CA VAL A 165 -19.60 1.92 8.19
C VAL A 165 -19.76 0.60 8.96
N VAL A 166 -20.98 0.26 9.37
CA VAL A 166 -21.29 -1.03 10.02
C VAL A 166 -20.99 -2.19 9.08
N LEU A 167 -21.39 -2.10 7.81
CA LEU A 167 -21.08 -3.11 6.80
C LEU A 167 -19.57 -3.30 6.67
N ALA A 168 -18.79 -2.23 6.58
CA ALA A 168 -17.34 -2.31 6.47
C ALA A 168 -16.64 -2.85 7.72
N LEU A 169 -17.24 -2.67 8.90
CA LEU A 169 -16.75 -3.24 10.15
C LEU A 169 -17.02 -4.75 10.22
N VAL A 170 -18.18 -5.19 9.73
CA VAL A 170 -18.63 -6.59 9.78
C VAL A 170 -18.14 -7.43 8.59
N ALA A 171 -17.97 -6.83 7.42
CA ALA A 171 -17.61 -7.51 6.17
C ALA A 171 -16.36 -8.40 6.26
N PRO A 172 -15.26 -7.99 6.92
CA PRO A 172 -14.09 -8.86 7.09
C PRO A 172 -14.45 -10.14 7.85
N PHE A 173 -15.26 -10.05 8.90
CA PHE A 173 -15.67 -11.19 9.70
C PHE A 173 -16.61 -12.13 8.91
N VAL A 174 -17.53 -11.57 8.13
CA VAL A 174 -18.38 -12.36 7.23
C VAL A 174 -17.53 -13.08 6.19
N PHE A 175 -16.56 -12.39 5.58
CA PHE A 175 -15.60 -13.01 4.66
C PHE A 175 -14.83 -14.15 5.35
N TRP A 176 -14.38 -13.96 6.59
CA TRP A 176 -13.68 -14.98 7.35
C TRP A 176 -14.54 -16.23 7.62
N LEU A 177 -15.84 -16.05 7.87
CA LEU A 177 -16.79 -17.17 8.05
C LEU A 177 -17.02 -17.93 6.73
N VAL A 178 -17.16 -17.20 5.62
CA VAL A 178 -17.48 -17.79 4.30
C VAL A 178 -16.23 -18.32 3.58
N ARG A 179 -15.02 -18.01 4.05
CA ARG A 179 -13.75 -18.39 3.39
C ARG A 179 -13.62 -19.89 3.08
N GLY A 180 -14.14 -20.75 3.95
CA GLY A 180 -14.08 -22.21 3.76
C GLY A 180 -15.03 -22.71 2.67
N TRP A 181 -16.17 -22.04 2.50
CA TRP A 181 -17.03 -22.24 1.34
C TRP A 181 -16.34 -21.72 0.07
N LEU A 182 -15.77 -20.51 0.12
CA LEU A 182 -15.08 -19.89 -1.00
C LEU A 182 -13.90 -20.75 -1.51
N ALA A 183 -13.10 -21.31 -0.61
CA ALA A 183 -11.97 -22.17 -0.96
C ALA A 183 -12.42 -23.42 -1.71
N ARG A 184 -13.47 -24.08 -1.23
CA ARG A 184 -14.06 -25.27 -1.89
C ARG A 184 -14.57 -24.94 -3.29
N TRP A 185 -15.27 -23.81 -3.44
CA TRP A 185 -15.72 -23.32 -4.74
C TRP A 185 -14.58 -23.03 -5.71
N VAL A 186 -13.47 -22.46 -5.23
CA VAL A 186 -12.28 -22.20 -6.05
C VAL A 186 -11.64 -23.51 -6.49
N ASP A 187 -11.57 -24.51 -5.62
CA ASP A 187 -10.98 -25.81 -5.95
C ASP A 187 -11.85 -26.58 -6.95
N GLU A 188 -13.17 -26.59 -6.75
CA GLU A 188 -14.17 -27.18 -7.66
C GLU A 188 -14.17 -26.49 -9.04
N ALA A 189 -14.19 -25.15 -9.07
CA ALA A 189 -14.10 -24.37 -10.31
C ALA A 189 -12.74 -24.52 -11.03
N SER A 190 -11.69 -24.92 -10.30
CA SER A 190 -10.37 -25.20 -10.87
C SER A 190 -10.20 -26.63 -11.40
N GLY A 191 -11.24 -27.47 -11.30
CA GLY A 191 -11.23 -28.86 -11.75
C GLY A 191 -10.37 -29.78 -10.88
N PHE A 192 -10.06 -29.39 -9.64
CA PHE A 192 -9.31 -30.23 -8.71
C PHE A 192 -10.24 -31.28 -8.09
N ASN A 193 -10.54 -32.34 -8.83
CA ASN A 193 -11.21 -33.52 -8.27
C ASN A 193 -10.19 -34.31 -7.44
N ALA A 194 -10.21 -34.11 -6.11
CA ALA A 194 -9.50 -34.96 -5.16
C ALA A 194 -10.07 -36.41 -5.09
N GLY A 195 -11.08 -36.73 -5.91
CA GLY A 195 -11.81 -38.00 -5.92
C GLY A 195 -11.30 -39.05 -6.91
N GLU A 196 -10.36 -38.74 -7.79
CA GLU A 196 -9.76 -39.74 -8.69
C GLU A 196 -8.30 -39.98 -8.28
N LEU A 197 -8.09 -41.02 -7.48
CA LEU A 197 -6.81 -41.73 -7.40
C LEU A 197 -6.89 -42.95 -8.34
N PRO A 198 -6.48 -42.86 -9.61
CA PRO A 198 -6.03 -44.04 -10.32
C PRO A 198 -4.64 -44.38 -9.78
N ALA A 199 -4.51 -45.58 -9.22
CA ALA A 199 -3.22 -46.16 -8.91
C ALA A 199 -2.30 -46.08 -10.15
N ALA A 200 -1.06 -45.64 -9.92
CA ALA A 200 0.10 -45.74 -10.81
C ALA A 200 0.05 -44.98 -12.16
N SER A 201 0.55 -43.74 -12.17
CA SER A 201 1.33 -43.19 -13.29
C SER A 201 2.28 -42.09 -12.80
N PRO A 202 3.49 -41.91 -13.38
CA PRO A 202 4.41 -40.85 -12.96
C PRO A 202 3.89 -39.48 -13.41
N SER A 203 3.64 -38.63 -12.42
CA SER A 203 3.20 -37.22 -12.46
C SER A 203 3.33 -36.45 -13.79
N PRO A 204 2.22 -35.89 -14.32
CA PRO A 204 2.25 -34.60 -14.99
C PRO A 204 2.12 -33.50 -13.93
N ARG A 205 3.10 -32.61 -13.83
CA ARG A 205 2.94 -31.36 -13.05
C ARG A 205 1.71 -30.63 -13.60
N PRO A 206 0.77 -30.17 -12.75
CA PRO A 206 -0.41 -29.46 -13.23
C PRO A 206 0.01 -28.16 -13.92
N SER A 207 -0.06 -28.17 -15.24
CA SER A 207 0.07 -26.98 -16.08
C SER A 207 -1.28 -26.25 -16.05
N PRO A 208 -1.37 -24.99 -15.59
CA PRO A 208 -2.60 -24.23 -15.65
C PRO A 208 -2.90 -23.81 -17.10
N SER A 209 -3.38 -24.75 -17.92
CA SER A 209 -3.81 -24.53 -19.29
C SER A 209 -5.25 -23.98 -19.31
N GLY A 210 -5.40 -22.73 -18.88
CA GLY A 210 -6.68 -22.02 -18.95
C GLY A 210 -6.66 -20.67 -18.22
N ARG A 211 -7.40 -19.67 -18.74
CA ARG A 211 -7.55 -18.36 -18.10
C ARG A 211 -8.17 -18.49 -16.69
N GLY A 212 -9.08 -19.46 -16.50
CA GLY A 212 -9.64 -19.83 -15.19
C GLY A 212 -8.63 -20.45 -14.23
N GLY A 213 -7.74 -21.33 -14.70
CA GLY A 213 -6.70 -21.95 -13.86
C GLY A 213 -5.66 -20.97 -13.34
N LYS A 214 -5.34 -19.91 -14.12
CA LYS A 214 -4.46 -18.82 -13.68
C LYS A 214 -5.12 -17.97 -12.59
N VAL A 215 -6.41 -17.64 -12.73
CA VAL A 215 -7.18 -16.89 -11.72
C VAL A 215 -7.30 -17.70 -10.43
N ALA A 216 -7.61 -18.99 -10.52
CA ALA A 216 -7.66 -19.88 -9.36
C ALA A 216 -6.30 -20.00 -8.65
N ALA A 217 -5.20 -20.05 -9.41
CA ALA A 217 -3.85 -20.05 -8.83
C ALA A 217 -3.52 -18.74 -8.08
N VAL A 218 -3.97 -17.59 -8.59
CA VAL A 218 -3.81 -16.30 -7.91
C VAL A 218 -4.68 -16.25 -6.65
N LEU A 219 -5.94 -16.66 -6.73
CA LEU A 219 -6.85 -16.72 -5.58
C LEU A 219 -6.32 -17.63 -4.48
N ARG A 220 -5.78 -18.80 -4.82
CA ARG A 220 -5.13 -19.68 -3.84
C ARG A 220 -3.94 -19.02 -3.15
N LYS A 221 -3.10 -18.28 -3.89
CA LYS A 221 -1.99 -17.52 -3.28
C LYS A 221 -2.47 -16.43 -2.33
N VAL A 222 -3.56 -15.73 -2.68
CA VAL A 222 -4.19 -14.73 -1.82
C VAL A 222 -4.78 -15.38 -0.56
N LEU A 223 -5.50 -16.49 -0.72
CA LEU A 223 -6.06 -17.27 0.39
C LEU A 223 -4.96 -17.86 1.30
N ALA A 224 -3.82 -18.26 0.73
CA ALA A 224 -2.66 -18.70 1.50
C ALA A 224 -2.01 -17.57 2.32
N GLY A 225 -2.19 -16.31 1.91
CA GLY A 225 -1.76 -15.13 2.67
C GLY A 225 -2.74 -14.69 3.77
N LEU A 226 -3.84 -15.42 3.99
CA LEU A 226 -4.78 -15.09 5.07
C LEU A 226 -4.17 -15.35 6.45
N PRO A 227 -4.62 -14.60 7.48
CA PRO A 227 -4.25 -14.88 8.87
C PRO A 227 -4.56 -16.32 9.27
N ARG A 228 -3.67 -16.92 10.06
CA ARG A 228 -3.70 -18.35 10.43
C ARG A 228 -4.96 -18.74 11.20
N ASP A 229 -5.46 -17.85 12.04
CA ASP A 229 -6.57 -18.10 12.97
C ASP A 229 -7.46 -16.86 13.16
N ALA A 230 -8.64 -17.11 13.73
CA ALA A 230 -9.67 -16.10 13.97
C ALA A 230 -9.19 -14.93 14.83
N ALA A 231 -8.34 -15.20 15.84
CA ALA A 231 -7.90 -14.19 16.78
C ALA A 231 -6.91 -13.22 16.13
N HIS A 232 -5.93 -13.73 15.37
CA HIS A 232 -5.00 -12.87 14.63
C HIS A 232 -5.72 -12.12 13.48
N PHE A 233 -6.73 -12.74 12.87
CA PHE A 233 -7.60 -12.05 11.92
C PHE A 233 -8.33 -10.86 12.57
N ALA A 234 -9.02 -11.11 13.68
CA ALA A 234 -9.79 -10.09 14.41
C ALA A 234 -8.89 -8.95 14.88
N ARG A 235 -7.73 -9.27 15.47
CA ARG A 235 -6.72 -8.27 15.86
C ARG A 235 -6.24 -7.46 14.67
N GLY A 236 -5.95 -8.09 13.54
CA GLY A 236 -5.54 -7.39 12.32
C GLY A 236 -6.58 -6.36 11.86
N VAL A 237 -7.87 -6.74 11.85
CA VAL A 237 -8.97 -5.84 11.50
C VAL A 237 -9.12 -4.70 12.51
N LEU A 238 -9.15 -5.02 13.81
CA LEU A 238 -9.28 -4.03 14.89
C LEU A 238 -8.10 -3.04 14.92
N LEU A 239 -6.87 -3.52 14.75
CA LEU A 239 -5.68 -2.67 14.65
C LEU A 239 -5.74 -1.76 13.42
N THR A 240 -6.38 -2.21 12.34
CA THR A 240 -6.57 -1.39 11.14
C THR A 240 -7.52 -0.23 11.40
N TRP A 241 -8.68 -0.52 12.01
CA TRP A 241 -9.62 0.52 12.43
C TRP A 241 -8.98 1.48 13.43
N ALA A 242 -8.32 0.98 14.47
CA ALA A 242 -7.62 1.81 15.46
C ALA A 242 -6.58 2.72 14.80
N ASN A 243 -5.79 2.20 13.86
CA ASN A 243 -4.80 2.98 13.14
C ASN A 243 -5.43 4.10 12.29
N TRP A 244 -6.56 3.85 11.62
CA TRP A 244 -7.26 4.87 10.86
C TRP A 244 -7.93 5.92 11.76
N LEU A 245 -8.50 5.50 12.89
CA LEU A 245 -9.06 6.42 13.88
C LEU A 245 -7.99 7.35 14.47
N VAL A 246 -6.80 6.84 14.78
CA VAL A 246 -5.67 7.66 15.25
C VAL A 246 -5.27 8.73 14.22
N LYS A 247 -5.19 8.36 12.93
CA LYS A 247 -4.89 9.31 11.86
C LYS A 247 -5.97 10.36 11.69
N LEU A 248 -7.25 9.95 11.74
CA LEU A 248 -8.37 10.88 11.63
C LEU A 248 -8.43 11.82 12.83
N ALA A 249 -8.18 11.32 14.05
CA ALA A 249 -8.09 12.16 15.24
C ALA A 249 -6.94 13.18 15.12
N ALA A 250 -5.78 12.77 14.59
CA ALA A 250 -4.68 13.69 14.32
C ALA A 250 -5.06 14.78 13.31
N LEU A 251 -5.71 14.41 12.20
CA LEU A 251 -6.18 15.36 11.19
C LEU A 251 -7.26 16.30 11.74
N ALA A 252 -8.25 15.77 12.46
CA ALA A 252 -9.32 16.56 13.06
C ALA A 252 -8.79 17.55 14.10
N TRP A 253 -7.74 17.17 14.84
CA TRP A 253 -7.07 18.07 15.77
C TRP A 253 -6.31 19.19 15.06
N VAL A 254 -5.58 18.88 13.99
CA VAL A 254 -4.82 19.88 13.22
C VAL A 254 -5.72 20.84 12.46
N LEU A 255 -6.91 20.40 12.05
CA LEU A 255 -7.88 21.22 11.31
C LEU A 255 -8.79 22.08 12.21
N ARG A 256 -8.62 22.01 13.53
CA ARG A 256 -9.38 22.81 14.50
C ARG A 256 -8.68 24.13 14.78
#